data_AF-A0A944C3G7-F1
#
_entry.id   AF-A0A944C3G7-F1
#
_cell.length_a   1.000
_cell.length_b   1.000
_cell.length_c   1.000
_cell.angle_alpha   90.00
_cell.angle_beta   90.00
_cell.angle_gamma   90.00
#
_symmetry.space_group_name_H-M   'P 1'
#
loop_
_entity.id
_entity.type
_entity.pdbx_description
1 polymer ?
#
loop_
_entity_poly.entity_id
_entity_poly.type
_entity_poly.pdbx_seq_one_letter_code
_entity_poly.pdbx_strand_id
1 'polypeptide(L)'
;MNESTHTPEPLLAAEEEFQNPEQGSQTAQLPDDKALPPVIRELVTNAPEKFKMATFIASVAPLGCLATRLRFYYPFDQGPMACLLQTIICSEQSGGKSFARNVENVIMAKQKQRDNEQRRQEQAYRELKQTASKTEKLPDPPKTMVICCPVSISIAQLIKRADSPVRLFGTPLTLWTFTEELATATETNRRAFSNIKSIMRTAYDLGAEYGVDYLSDASYSATVDILYNTMFCTTPSALDEYMDRKAIEGGNITRTIVYDLGSQLGDEAPVFKRLTPRQQRIIDRTIERMMADTYSPEGGIQPEKWIDMSWLDEEVRQWCAAKNLEAVKTGSTA
;
A
#
# COMPACT_ATOMS: atom_id res chain seq x y z
N MET A 1 35.68 66.69 32.50
CA MET A 1 36.28 65.40 32.09
C MET A 1 35.15 64.40 32.06
N ASN A 2 34.82 63.92 30.86
CA ASN A 2 33.63 63.13 30.56
C ASN A 2 33.71 61.74 31.20
N GLU A 3 32.66 61.35 31.92
CA GLU A 3 32.36 59.96 32.26
C GLU A 3 31.74 59.30 31.02
N SER A 4 32.41 58.30 30.46
CA SER A 4 31.90 57.52 29.32
C SER A 4 31.04 56.37 29.84
N THR A 5 29.74 56.44 29.58
CA THR A 5 28.80 55.32 29.72
C THR A 5 29.08 54.28 28.64
N HIS A 6 29.55 53.10 29.05
CA HIS A 6 29.75 51.95 28.17
C HIS A 6 28.39 51.25 27.94
N THR A 7 27.73 51.56 26.83
CA THR A 7 26.66 50.73 26.27
C THR A 7 27.28 49.54 25.52
N PRO A 8 26.88 48.29 25.77
CA PRO A 8 27.34 47.16 24.97
C PRO A 8 26.65 47.19 23.60
N GLU A 9 27.45 47.10 22.54
CA GLU A 9 26.98 46.91 21.16
C GLU A 9 26.13 45.62 21.08
N PRO A 10 24.99 45.62 20.36
CA PRO A 10 24.28 44.39 20.09
C PRO A 10 25.12 43.53 19.15
N LEU A 11 25.42 42.31 19.57
CA LEU A 11 25.92 41.26 18.68
C LEU A 11 24.89 41.10 17.56
N LEU A 12 25.21 41.65 16.38
CA LEU A 12 24.57 41.26 15.13
C LEU A 12 24.87 39.77 14.96
N ALA A 13 23.89 38.93 15.32
CA ALA A 13 23.88 37.55 14.89
C ALA A 13 23.93 37.60 13.36
N ALA A 14 25.04 37.12 12.80
CA ALA A 14 25.08 36.80 11.39
C ALA A 14 23.99 35.74 11.19
N GLU A 15 22.87 36.14 10.60
CA GLU A 15 21.96 35.23 9.94
C GLU A 15 22.78 34.59 8.82
N GLU A 16 23.45 33.49 9.14
CA GLU A 16 23.90 32.55 8.12
C GLU A 16 22.62 32.13 7.39
N GLU A 17 22.40 32.73 6.23
CA GLU A 17 21.53 32.17 5.20
C GLU A 17 21.97 30.71 5.04
N PHE A 18 21.23 29.80 5.67
CA PHE A 18 21.26 28.39 5.33
C PHE A 18 20.82 28.35 3.87
N GLN A 19 21.80 28.44 2.97
CA GLN A 19 21.67 27.99 1.60
C GLN A 19 21.28 26.52 1.74
N ASN A 20 19.97 26.29 1.64
CA ASN A 20 19.40 24.98 1.46
C ASN A 20 20.20 24.40 0.30
N PRO A 21 21.08 23.40 0.52
CA PRO A 21 21.75 22.81 -0.61
C PRO A 21 20.59 22.28 -1.44
N GLU A 22 20.45 22.78 -2.67
CA GLU A 22 19.67 22.12 -3.69
C GLU A 22 20.25 20.70 -3.75
N GLN A 23 19.70 19.81 -2.91
CA GLN A 23 19.83 18.40 -3.06
C GLN A 23 19.23 18.19 -4.42
N GLY A 24 20.10 18.06 -5.43
CA GLY A 24 19.73 17.63 -6.74
C GLY A 24 18.97 16.33 -6.54
N SER A 25 17.65 16.44 -6.45
CA SER A 25 16.74 15.32 -6.56
C SER A 25 17.10 14.76 -7.92
N GLN A 26 17.90 13.69 -7.94
CA GLN A 26 17.99 12.85 -9.11
C GLN A 26 16.55 12.49 -9.39
N THR A 27 15.96 13.19 -10.36
CA THR A 27 14.58 13.02 -10.72
C THR A 27 14.52 11.61 -11.22
N ALA A 28 13.95 10.71 -10.41
CA ALA A 28 13.92 9.29 -10.73
C ALA A 28 13.30 9.15 -12.11
N GLN A 29 14.08 8.67 -13.08
CA GLN A 29 13.60 8.44 -14.42
C GLN A 29 13.08 7.02 -14.51
N LEU A 30 11.91 6.85 -15.13
CA LEU A 30 11.44 5.52 -15.45
C LEU A 30 12.39 4.88 -16.48
N PRO A 31 12.62 3.55 -16.39
CA PRO A 31 13.30 2.85 -17.46
C PRO A 31 12.48 2.93 -18.75
N ASP A 32 13.14 2.66 -19.88
CA ASP A 32 12.47 2.61 -21.17
C ASP A 32 11.21 1.74 -21.14
N ASP A 33 10.17 2.15 -21.86
CA ASP A 33 8.88 1.45 -21.92
C ASP A 33 9.03 -0.06 -22.16
N LYS A 34 10.02 -0.48 -22.96
CA LYS A 34 10.28 -1.90 -23.27
C LYS A 34 10.76 -2.72 -22.07
N ALA A 35 11.41 -2.08 -21.10
CA ALA A 35 11.90 -2.70 -19.88
C ALA A 35 10.82 -2.77 -18.78
N LEU A 36 9.72 -2.01 -18.92
CA LEU A 36 8.63 -2.05 -17.96
C LEU A 36 7.84 -3.39 -18.04
N PRO A 37 7.41 -3.95 -16.89
CA PRO A 37 6.55 -5.12 -16.85
C PRO A 37 5.25 -4.90 -17.64
N PRO A 38 4.66 -5.93 -18.27
CA PRO A 38 3.59 -5.76 -19.25
C PRO A 38 2.42 -4.88 -18.78
N VAL A 39 1.90 -5.11 -17.58
CA VAL A 39 0.77 -4.32 -17.04
C VAL A 39 1.17 -2.86 -16.82
N ILE A 40 2.32 -2.63 -16.18
CA ILE A 40 2.85 -1.30 -15.89
C ILE A 40 3.12 -0.55 -17.20
N ARG A 41 3.77 -1.20 -18.16
CA ARG A 41 4.05 -0.64 -19.48
C ARG A 41 2.80 -0.13 -20.16
N GLU A 42 1.77 -0.97 -20.29
CA GLU A 42 0.55 -0.56 -21.01
C GLU A 42 -0.19 0.59 -20.31
N LEU A 43 -0.12 0.68 -18.97
CA LEU A 43 -0.68 1.80 -18.21
C LEU A 43 0.15 3.08 -18.35
N VAL A 44 1.46 2.99 -18.18
CA VAL A 44 2.40 4.13 -18.25
C VAL A 44 2.46 4.74 -19.64
N THR A 45 2.54 3.93 -20.70
CA THR A 45 2.55 4.42 -22.10
C THR A 45 1.26 5.18 -22.47
N ASN A 46 0.15 4.89 -21.79
CA ASN A 46 -1.13 5.56 -21.97
C ASN A 46 -1.32 6.82 -21.10
N ALA A 47 -0.46 7.01 -20.10
CA ALA A 47 -0.49 8.18 -19.24
C ALA A 47 0.14 9.40 -19.92
N PRO A 48 -0.35 10.62 -19.64
CA PRO A 48 0.37 11.85 -19.96
C PRO A 48 1.76 11.87 -19.31
N GLU A 49 2.71 12.58 -19.92
CA GLU A 49 4.13 12.57 -19.49
C GLU A 49 4.28 12.86 -17.98
N LYS A 50 3.63 13.92 -17.49
CA LYS A 50 3.64 14.32 -16.06
C LYS A 50 3.09 13.25 -15.11
N PHE A 51 2.26 12.32 -15.62
CA PHE A 51 1.60 11.27 -14.83
C PHE A 51 2.24 9.89 -14.98
N LYS A 52 3.28 9.73 -15.80
CA LYS A 52 3.92 8.43 -16.03
C LYS A 52 4.48 7.81 -14.75
N MET A 53 5.26 8.58 -13.98
CA MET A 53 5.82 8.11 -12.71
C MET A 53 4.72 7.84 -11.68
N ALA A 54 3.71 8.72 -11.58
CA ALA A 54 2.57 8.52 -10.71
C ALA A 54 1.78 7.23 -11.06
N THR A 55 1.65 6.93 -12.36
CA THR A 55 1.00 5.72 -12.88
C THR A 55 1.81 4.46 -12.56
N PHE A 56 3.14 4.54 -12.66
CA PHE A 56 4.03 3.47 -12.20
C PHE A 56 3.82 3.19 -10.71
N ILE A 57 3.91 4.22 -9.86
CA ILE A 57 3.76 4.09 -8.41
C ILE A 57 2.35 3.61 -8.02
N ALA A 58 1.30 4.10 -8.68
CA ALA A 58 -0.06 3.63 -8.45
C ALA A 58 -0.24 2.13 -8.81
N SER A 59 0.62 1.57 -9.65
CA SER A 59 0.54 0.18 -10.10
C SER A 59 1.24 -0.81 -9.18
N VAL A 60 2.27 -0.41 -8.43
CA VAL A 60 3.13 -1.37 -7.71
C VAL A 60 2.44 -2.07 -6.54
N ALA A 61 1.71 -1.35 -5.69
CA ALA A 61 1.01 -1.93 -4.54
C ALA A 61 -0.10 -2.92 -4.91
N PRO A 62 -1.01 -2.63 -5.88
CA PRO A 62 -2.03 -3.61 -6.27
C PRO A 62 -1.42 -4.82 -6.97
N LEU A 63 -0.35 -4.65 -7.78
CA LEU A 63 0.38 -5.80 -8.34
C LEU A 63 1.07 -6.63 -7.26
N GLY A 64 1.66 -6.00 -6.24
CA GLY A 64 2.22 -6.68 -5.07
C GLY A 64 1.17 -7.51 -4.32
N CYS A 65 -0.07 -7.03 -4.24
CA CYS A 65 -1.18 -7.80 -3.65
C CYS A 65 -1.50 -9.05 -4.47
N LEU A 66 -1.57 -8.93 -5.80
CA LEU A 66 -1.79 -10.08 -6.68
C LEU A 66 -0.60 -11.05 -6.71
N ALA A 67 0.59 -10.57 -6.36
CA ALA A 67 1.82 -11.37 -6.24
C ALA A 67 1.99 -11.98 -4.83
N THR A 68 0.91 -12.17 -4.09
CA THR A 68 0.91 -12.63 -2.68
C THR A 68 1.63 -13.97 -2.42
N ARG A 69 1.83 -14.80 -3.44
CA ARG A 69 2.56 -16.08 -3.30
C ARG A 69 4.07 -15.95 -3.43
N LEU A 70 4.59 -14.76 -3.74
CA LEU A 70 6.03 -14.53 -3.82
C LEU A 70 6.66 -14.41 -2.43
N ARG A 71 7.82 -15.03 -2.27
CA ARG A 71 8.69 -14.93 -1.09
C ARG A 71 10.11 -14.64 -1.53
N PHE A 72 10.83 -13.88 -0.73
CA PHE A 72 12.23 -13.53 -0.98
C PHE A 72 12.92 -13.16 0.33
N TYR A 73 14.24 -13.02 0.28
CA TYR A 73 15.05 -12.50 1.38
C TYR A 73 15.66 -11.16 0.96
N TYR A 74 15.69 -10.20 1.88
CA TYR A 74 16.52 -9.01 1.74
C TYR A 74 17.92 -9.25 2.32
N PRO A 75 18.95 -8.52 1.87
CA PRO A 75 20.34 -8.72 2.31
C PRO A 75 20.58 -8.62 3.82
N PHE A 76 19.72 -7.88 4.53
CA PHE A 76 19.88 -7.57 5.95
C PHE A 76 18.86 -8.30 6.83
N ASP A 77 17.92 -9.04 6.24
CA ASP A 77 16.84 -9.72 6.95
C ASP A 77 17.10 -11.23 7.02
N GLN A 78 16.77 -11.83 8.16
CA GLN A 78 16.90 -13.27 8.41
C GLN A 78 15.62 -14.04 8.03
N GLY A 79 14.48 -13.33 7.97
CA GLY A 79 13.16 -13.90 7.73
C GLY A 79 12.72 -13.78 6.26
N PRO A 80 11.77 -14.62 5.82
CA PRO A 80 11.15 -14.45 4.52
C PRO A 80 10.30 -13.19 4.48
N MET A 81 10.26 -12.55 3.31
CA MET A 81 9.55 -11.31 3.08
C MET A 81 8.47 -11.50 2.01
N ALA A 82 7.42 -10.68 2.08
CA ALA A 82 6.34 -10.61 1.09
C ALA A 82 6.37 -9.27 0.33
N CYS A 83 5.68 -9.20 -0.81
CA CYS A 83 5.56 -7.97 -1.60
C CYS A 83 4.60 -6.94 -0.94
N LEU A 84 5.01 -6.40 0.21
CA LEU A 84 4.21 -5.46 1.00
C LEU A 84 4.54 -4.00 0.68
N LEU A 85 3.55 -3.25 0.21
CA LEU A 85 3.70 -1.87 -0.22
C LEU A 85 2.47 -1.03 0.13
N GLN A 86 2.74 0.17 0.63
CA GLN A 86 1.78 1.27 0.72
C GLN A 86 2.16 2.33 -0.30
N THR A 87 1.22 2.74 -1.15
CA THR A 87 1.41 3.87 -2.05
C THR A 87 0.48 5.01 -1.69
N ILE A 88 1.01 6.23 -1.65
CA ILE A 88 0.25 7.44 -1.36
C ILE A 88 0.44 8.41 -2.52
N ILE A 89 -0.65 8.73 -3.21
CA ILE A 89 -0.67 9.71 -4.29
C ILE A 89 -1.23 11.02 -3.72
N CYS A 90 -0.34 12.00 -3.56
CA CYS A 90 -0.68 13.32 -3.04
C CYS A 90 -0.91 14.30 -4.19
N SER A 91 -1.96 15.11 -4.08
CA SER A 91 -2.21 16.23 -4.98
C SER A 91 -3.26 17.17 -4.39
N GLU A 92 -3.20 18.45 -4.78
CA GLU A 92 -4.26 19.43 -4.50
C GLU A 92 -5.64 18.93 -4.97
N GLN A 93 -6.69 19.59 -4.48
CA GLN A 93 -8.04 19.28 -4.96
C GLN A 93 -8.12 19.52 -6.46
N SER A 94 -8.75 18.60 -7.19
CA SER A 94 -8.81 18.62 -8.67
C SER A 94 -7.47 18.46 -9.42
N GLY A 95 -6.35 18.17 -8.74
CA GLY A 95 -5.04 17.94 -9.38
C GLY A 95 -4.87 16.60 -10.10
N GLY A 96 -5.97 15.94 -10.49
CA GLY A 96 -5.92 14.74 -11.35
C GLY A 96 -5.71 13.39 -10.64
N LYS A 97 -5.65 13.32 -9.30
CA LYS A 97 -5.45 12.08 -8.51
C LYS A 97 -6.45 10.94 -8.76
N SER A 98 -7.57 11.20 -9.43
CA SER A 98 -8.56 10.18 -9.83
C SER A 98 -8.03 9.14 -10.82
N PHE A 99 -6.90 9.41 -11.49
CA PHE A 99 -6.25 8.42 -12.37
C PHE A 99 -5.91 7.13 -11.61
N ALA A 100 -5.61 7.21 -10.31
CA ALA A 100 -5.27 6.06 -9.47
C ALA A 100 -6.42 5.05 -9.40
N ARG A 101 -7.69 5.50 -9.40
CA ARG A 101 -8.85 4.59 -9.50
C ARG A 101 -8.89 3.87 -10.83
N ASN A 102 -8.48 4.50 -11.93
CA ASN A 102 -8.43 3.84 -13.22
C ASN A 102 -7.37 2.73 -13.22
N VAL A 103 -6.19 3.01 -12.68
CA VAL A 103 -5.11 2.01 -12.49
C VAL A 103 -5.59 0.86 -11.60
N GLU A 104 -6.19 1.18 -10.46
CA GLU A 104 -6.69 0.19 -9.51
C GLU A 104 -7.79 -0.69 -10.13
N ASN A 105 -8.75 -0.09 -10.83
CA ASN A 105 -9.82 -0.82 -11.51
C ASN A 105 -9.25 -1.75 -12.57
N VAL A 106 -8.23 -1.34 -13.32
CA VAL A 106 -7.60 -2.19 -14.35
C VAL A 106 -6.91 -3.40 -13.71
N ILE A 107 -6.14 -3.21 -12.64
CA ILE A 107 -5.35 -4.28 -12.02
C ILE A 107 -6.22 -5.20 -11.16
N MET A 108 -7.11 -4.63 -10.34
CA MET A 108 -7.85 -5.37 -9.31
C MET A 108 -9.25 -5.84 -9.75
N ALA A 109 -9.74 -5.49 -10.96
CA ALA A 109 -11.09 -5.84 -11.42
C ALA A 109 -11.43 -7.33 -11.25
N LYS A 110 -10.58 -8.24 -11.74
CA LYS A 110 -10.83 -9.68 -11.68
C LYS A 110 -10.83 -10.20 -10.24
N GLN A 111 -9.92 -9.70 -9.39
CA GLN A 111 -9.90 -10.03 -7.97
C GLN A 111 -11.18 -9.52 -7.26
N LYS A 112 -11.60 -8.28 -7.52
CA LYS A 112 -12.83 -7.72 -6.97
C LYS A 112 -14.07 -8.51 -7.41
N GLN A 113 -14.13 -8.95 -8.67
CA GLN A 113 -15.21 -9.79 -9.17
C GLN A 113 -15.28 -11.11 -8.40
N ARG A 114 -14.13 -11.78 -8.22
CA ARG A 114 -14.02 -13.00 -7.43
C ARG A 114 -14.47 -12.79 -5.98
N ASP A 115 -13.98 -11.73 -5.34
CA ASP A 115 -14.32 -11.39 -3.96
C ASP A 115 -15.81 -11.06 -3.80
N ASN A 116 -16.42 -10.39 -4.77
CA ASN A 116 -17.85 -10.08 -4.75
C ASN A 116 -18.71 -11.34 -4.81
N GLU A 117 -18.31 -12.33 -5.60
CA GLU A 117 -19.01 -13.62 -5.64
C GLU A 117 -18.92 -14.34 -4.30
N GLN A 118 -17.74 -14.33 -3.66
CA GLN A 118 -17.59 -14.90 -2.32
C GLN A 118 -18.37 -14.15 -1.24
N ARG A 119 -18.47 -12.81 -1.33
CA ARG A 119 -19.35 -12.05 -0.43
C ARG A 119 -20.81 -12.44 -0.59
N ARG A 120 -21.29 -12.72 -1.81
CA ARG A 120 -22.65 -13.22 -2.04
C ARG A 120 -22.87 -14.59 -1.41
N GLN A 121 -21.88 -15.49 -1.48
CA GLN A 121 -21.94 -16.78 -0.79
C GLN A 121 -22.03 -16.61 0.73
N GLU A 122 -21.22 -15.73 1.31
CA GLU A 122 -21.31 -15.39 2.74
C GLU A 122 -22.66 -14.80 3.12
N GLN A 123 -23.23 -13.95 2.26
CA GLN A 123 -24.52 -13.33 2.49
C GLN A 123 -25.66 -14.35 2.43
N ALA A 124 -25.70 -15.20 1.40
CA ALA A 124 -26.68 -16.26 1.27
C ALA A 124 -26.63 -17.23 2.46
N TYR A 125 -25.42 -17.57 2.94
CA TYR A 125 -25.27 -18.40 4.14
C TYR A 125 -25.77 -17.70 5.41
N ARG A 126 -25.54 -16.39 5.56
CA ARG A 126 -26.07 -15.61 6.68
C ARG A 126 -27.60 -15.55 6.66
N GLU A 127 -28.20 -15.34 5.50
CA GLU A 127 -29.65 -15.33 5.31
C GLU A 127 -30.25 -16.71 5.66
N LEU A 128 -29.64 -17.79 5.19
CA LEU A 128 -30.03 -19.16 5.53
C LEU A 128 -29.97 -19.41 7.05
N LYS A 129 -28.90 -18.95 7.72
CA LYS A 129 -28.77 -19.09 9.17
C LYS A 129 -29.83 -18.30 9.96
N GLN A 130 -30.32 -17.19 9.41
CA GLN A 130 -31.36 -16.37 10.03
C GLN A 130 -32.75 -16.96 9.86
N THR A 131 -33.01 -17.67 8.76
CA THR A 131 -34.32 -18.27 8.46
C THR A 131 -34.45 -19.71 8.91
N ALA A 132 -33.33 -20.41 9.15
CA ALA A 132 -33.35 -21.80 9.57
C ALA A 132 -33.97 -22.00 10.96
N SER A 133 -34.74 -23.08 11.09
CA SER A 133 -35.31 -23.48 12.38
C SER A 133 -34.22 -24.01 13.33
N LYS A 134 -34.46 -23.97 14.65
CA LYS A 134 -33.48 -24.45 15.66
C LYS A 134 -33.09 -25.93 15.51
N THR A 135 -33.90 -26.73 14.81
CA THR A 135 -33.70 -28.16 14.58
C THR A 135 -33.15 -28.48 13.19
N GLU A 136 -33.03 -27.49 12.31
CA GLU A 136 -32.57 -27.67 10.95
C GLU A 136 -31.04 -27.77 10.91
N LYS A 137 -30.53 -28.83 10.28
CA LYS A 137 -29.10 -28.99 10.07
C LYS A 137 -28.66 -28.07 8.93
N LEU A 138 -28.00 -26.98 9.28
CA LEU A 138 -27.41 -26.06 8.32
C LEU A 138 -26.31 -26.75 7.50
N PRO A 139 -26.12 -26.36 6.22
CA PRO A 139 -24.97 -26.77 5.43
C PRO A 139 -23.67 -26.21 6.03
N ASP A 140 -22.53 -26.73 5.58
CA ASP A 140 -21.25 -26.18 5.99
C ASP A 140 -21.07 -24.73 5.52
N PRO A 141 -20.41 -23.87 6.32
CA PRO A 141 -20.16 -22.49 5.93
C PRO A 141 -19.28 -22.43 4.67
N PRO A 142 -19.51 -21.44 3.78
CA PRO A 142 -18.75 -21.32 2.56
C PRO A 142 -17.27 -21.03 2.87
N LYS A 143 -16.36 -21.66 2.13
CA LYS A 143 -14.92 -21.47 2.25
C LYS A 143 -14.48 -20.27 1.41
N THR A 144 -14.57 -19.07 1.98
CA THR A 144 -14.26 -17.82 1.27
C THR A 144 -12.91 -17.22 1.68
N MET A 145 -12.27 -16.56 0.72
CA MET A 145 -10.98 -15.87 0.83
C MET A 145 -11.11 -14.52 0.11
N VAL A 146 -11.78 -13.59 0.78
CA VAL A 146 -11.96 -12.22 0.30
C VAL A 146 -10.78 -11.39 0.80
N ILE A 147 -10.03 -10.76 -0.10
CA ILE A 147 -8.80 -10.01 0.23
C ILE A 147 -8.95 -8.50 0.03
N CYS A 148 -9.86 -8.06 -0.85
CA CYS A 148 -10.18 -6.65 -1.02
C CYS A 148 -11.01 -6.18 0.18
N CYS A 149 -10.49 -5.24 0.95
CA CYS A 149 -11.15 -4.69 2.13
C CYS A 149 -11.57 -3.23 1.87
N PRO A 150 -12.77 -2.82 2.28
CA PRO A 150 -13.09 -1.40 2.35
C PRO A 150 -12.34 -0.77 3.52
N VAL A 151 -12.06 0.53 3.42
CA VAL A 151 -11.41 1.28 4.51
C VAL A 151 -12.23 1.27 5.81
N SER A 152 -13.55 1.12 5.71
CA SER A 152 -14.49 1.03 6.83
C SER A 152 -14.56 -0.37 7.48
N ILE A 153 -13.71 -1.32 7.08
CA ILE A 153 -13.72 -2.68 7.64
C ILE A 153 -13.46 -2.65 9.15
N SER A 154 -14.26 -3.40 9.92
CA SER A 154 -14.01 -3.56 11.36
C SER A 154 -12.78 -4.44 11.58
N ILE A 155 -12.09 -4.24 12.71
CA ILE A 155 -10.89 -5.01 13.03
C ILE A 155 -11.15 -6.52 13.11
N ALA A 156 -12.25 -6.95 13.74
CA ALA A 156 -12.61 -8.36 13.81
C ALA A 156 -12.83 -8.97 12.41
N GLN A 157 -13.44 -8.21 11.49
CA GLN A 157 -13.65 -8.69 10.13
C GLN A 157 -12.34 -8.71 9.33
N LEU A 158 -11.44 -7.74 9.55
CA LEU A 158 -10.11 -7.71 8.95
C LEU A 158 -9.27 -8.91 9.39
N ILE A 159 -9.23 -9.20 10.69
CA ILE A 159 -8.56 -10.39 11.26
C ILE A 159 -9.16 -11.65 10.65
N LYS A 160 -10.49 -11.75 10.55
CA LYS A 160 -11.15 -12.88 9.88
C LYS A 160 -10.75 -13.02 8.41
N ARG A 161 -10.54 -11.91 7.68
CA ARG A 161 -10.06 -11.96 6.29
C ARG A 161 -8.63 -12.49 6.21
N ALA A 162 -7.75 -12.04 7.10
CA ALA A 162 -6.36 -12.49 7.18
C ALA A 162 -6.24 -13.96 7.62
N ASP A 163 -7.06 -14.38 8.59
CA ASP A 163 -7.04 -15.74 9.15
C ASP A 163 -7.62 -16.79 8.19
N SER A 164 -8.65 -16.43 7.42
CA SER A 164 -9.36 -17.40 6.55
C SER A 164 -8.44 -18.23 5.64
N PRO A 165 -7.51 -17.65 4.86
CA PRO A 165 -6.60 -18.45 4.04
C PRO A 165 -5.65 -19.32 4.86
N VAL A 166 -5.18 -18.85 6.03
CA VAL A 166 -4.32 -19.64 6.93
C VAL A 166 -5.10 -20.84 7.49
N ARG A 167 -6.31 -20.63 7.98
CA ARG A 167 -7.16 -21.69 8.52
C ARG A 167 -7.59 -22.72 7.47
N LEU A 168 -7.83 -22.27 6.23
CA LEU A 168 -8.30 -23.14 5.15
C LEU A 168 -7.17 -23.88 4.43
N PHE A 169 -5.99 -23.25 4.31
CA PHE A 169 -4.92 -23.71 3.42
C PHE A 169 -3.50 -23.62 4.01
N GLY A 170 -3.36 -23.16 5.26
CA GLY A 170 -2.08 -23.13 5.99
C GLY A 170 -1.13 -22.00 5.61
N THR A 171 -1.60 -20.98 4.87
CA THR A 171 -0.74 -19.92 4.34
C THR A 171 -1.51 -18.60 4.16
N PRO A 172 -0.90 -17.43 4.42
CA PRO A 172 -1.58 -16.14 4.32
C PRO A 172 -1.73 -15.66 2.87
N LEU A 173 -2.68 -14.74 2.67
CA LEU A 173 -2.83 -13.94 1.46
C LEU A 173 -2.76 -12.46 1.81
N THR A 174 -2.32 -11.65 0.85
CA THR A 174 -2.15 -10.20 0.99
C THR A 174 -3.49 -9.50 0.81
N LEU A 175 -3.94 -8.80 1.84
CA LEU A 175 -5.12 -7.96 1.81
C LEU A 175 -4.86 -6.69 0.98
N TRP A 176 -5.93 -6.12 0.43
CA TRP A 176 -5.89 -4.92 -0.40
C TRP A 176 -6.89 -3.88 0.04
N THR A 177 -6.46 -2.63 0.19
CA THR A 177 -7.37 -1.50 0.38
C THR A 177 -7.01 -0.31 -0.50
N PHE A 178 -8.01 0.27 -1.14
CA PHE A 178 -7.89 1.48 -1.93
C PHE A 178 -8.83 2.57 -1.40
N THR A 179 -8.34 3.80 -1.28
CA THR A 179 -9.17 4.99 -1.04
C THR A 179 -8.77 6.13 -1.96
N GLU A 180 -9.77 6.80 -2.55
CA GLU A 180 -9.53 8.01 -3.34
C GLU A 180 -9.44 9.29 -2.51
N GLU A 181 -9.94 9.24 -1.30
CA GLU A 181 -10.00 10.41 -0.43
C GLU A 181 -9.69 9.99 0.99
N LEU A 182 -8.43 10.20 1.37
CA LEU A 182 -7.93 9.84 2.70
C LEU A 182 -8.65 10.61 3.81
N ALA A 183 -8.94 11.90 3.60
CA ALA A 183 -9.66 12.75 4.55
C ALA A 183 -11.05 12.18 4.90
N THR A 184 -11.83 11.76 3.90
CA THR A 184 -13.15 11.15 4.15
C THR A 184 -13.04 9.84 4.91
N ALA A 185 -12.01 9.04 4.63
CA ALA A 185 -11.73 7.81 5.36
C ALA A 185 -11.38 8.06 6.83
N THR A 186 -10.55 9.07 7.11
CA THR A 186 -10.16 9.43 8.47
C THR A 186 -11.32 10.06 9.25
N GLU A 187 -12.19 10.83 8.61
CA GLU A 187 -13.33 11.48 9.26
C GLU A 187 -14.48 10.52 9.57
N THR A 188 -14.95 9.76 8.57
CA THR A 188 -16.18 8.97 8.67
C THR A 188 -16.01 7.69 9.48
N ASN A 189 -14.78 7.15 9.53
CA ASN A 189 -14.49 5.83 10.10
C ASN A 189 -13.24 5.82 10.98
N ARG A 190 -13.05 6.87 11.81
CA ARG A 190 -11.88 7.08 12.68
C ARG A 190 -11.35 5.81 13.36
N ARG A 191 -12.24 5.01 13.96
CA ARG A 191 -11.84 3.79 14.69
C ARG A 191 -11.32 2.71 13.75
N ALA A 192 -12.03 2.41 12.66
CA ALA A 192 -11.61 1.41 11.69
C ALA A 192 -10.27 1.81 11.04
N PHE A 193 -10.16 3.09 10.66
CA PHE A 193 -8.96 3.63 10.06
C PHE A 193 -7.76 3.63 11.01
N SER A 194 -7.96 3.96 12.30
CA SER A 194 -6.92 3.87 13.32
C SER A 194 -6.37 2.44 13.48
N ASN A 195 -7.24 1.43 13.40
CA ASN A 195 -6.81 0.03 13.42
C ASN A 195 -5.94 -0.30 12.20
N ILE A 196 -6.35 0.14 10.99
CA ILE A 196 -5.55 -0.02 9.77
C ILE A 196 -4.18 0.66 9.96
N LYS A 197 -4.13 1.91 10.44
CA LYS A 197 -2.88 2.64 10.71
C LYS A 197 -1.98 1.90 11.71
N SER A 198 -2.56 1.30 12.76
CA SER A 198 -1.79 0.50 13.72
C SER A 198 -1.24 -0.77 13.09
N ILE A 199 -2.03 -1.48 12.27
CA ILE A 199 -1.60 -2.71 11.60
C ILE A 199 -0.48 -2.42 10.61
N MET A 200 -0.59 -1.35 9.83
CA MET A 200 0.46 -0.96 8.88
C MET A 200 1.80 -0.69 9.59
N ARG A 201 1.73 -0.23 10.84
CA ARG A 201 2.90 -0.04 11.70
C ARG A 201 3.49 -1.34 12.23
N THR A 202 2.63 -2.23 12.73
CA THR A 202 3.06 -3.41 13.51
C THR A 202 3.23 -4.67 12.67
N ALA A 203 2.41 -4.88 11.65
CA ALA A 203 2.48 -6.02 10.75
C ALA A 203 3.52 -5.72 9.65
N TYR A 204 4.80 -5.83 10.04
CA TYR A 204 5.92 -5.43 9.20
C TYR A 204 6.17 -6.37 8.01
N ASP A 205 6.10 -7.66 8.25
CA ASP A 205 6.14 -8.68 7.22
C ASP A 205 5.62 -10.00 7.81
N LEU A 206 5.84 -11.10 7.11
CA LEU A 206 5.63 -12.46 7.60
C LEU A 206 6.29 -12.66 8.97
N GLY A 207 5.55 -13.22 9.92
CA GLY A 207 5.99 -13.43 11.30
C GLY A 207 5.77 -12.23 12.23
N ALA A 208 5.34 -11.08 11.71
CA ALA A 208 4.90 -9.94 12.52
C ALA A 208 3.40 -10.06 12.84
N GLU A 209 3.06 -11.06 13.67
CA GLU A 209 1.68 -11.41 13.97
C GLU A 209 0.93 -10.26 14.68
N TYR A 210 -0.34 -10.11 14.33
CA TYR A 210 -1.28 -9.20 14.97
C TYR A 210 -2.48 -9.99 15.50
N GLY A 211 -2.77 -9.81 16.79
CA GLY A 211 -3.85 -10.54 17.45
C GLY A 211 -4.76 -9.64 18.27
N VAL A 212 -6.03 -10.05 18.35
CA VAL A 212 -7.00 -9.47 19.28
C VAL A 212 -7.83 -10.60 19.90
N ASP A 213 -7.87 -10.63 21.22
CA ASP A 213 -8.71 -11.54 21.99
C ASP A 213 -9.94 -10.81 22.54
N TYR A 214 -11.09 -11.08 21.93
CA TYR A 214 -12.37 -10.61 22.42
C TYR A 214 -12.95 -11.55 23.47
N LEU A 215 -13.53 -10.98 24.53
CA LEU A 215 -14.29 -11.71 25.56
C LEU A 215 -15.60 -12.32 25.04
N SER A 216 -16.12 -11.82 23.92
CA SER A 216 -17.42 -12.24 23.37
C SER A 216 -17.23 -13.32 22.31
N ASP A 217 -17.89 -14.48 22.50
CA ASP A 217 -17.93 -15.57 21.53
C ASP A 217 -18.53 -15.17 20.16
N ALA A 218 -19.25 -14.04 20.12
CA ALA A 218 -19.80 -13.50 18.88
C ALA A 218 -18.77 -12.69 18.07
N SER A 219 -17.62 -12.36 18.66
CA SER A 219 -16.53 -11.61 18.03
C SER A 219 -15.41 -12.55 17.58
N TYR A 220 -14.75 -12.22 16.48
CA TYR A 220 -13.69 -13.06 15.93
C TYR A 220 -12.35 -12.76 16.61
N SER A 221 -11.84 -13.71 17.38
CA SER A 221 -10.53 -13.64 18.04
C SER A 221 -9.55 -14.55 17.32
N ALA A 222 -8.40 -14.00 16.92
CA ALA A 222 -7.28 -14.75 16.35
C ALA A 222 -6.01 -13.90 16.41
N THR A 223 -4.85 -14.58 16.35
CA THR A 223 -3.52 -13.99 16.14
C THR A 223 -3.03 -14.46 14.78
N VAL A 224 -2.74 -13.52 13.87
CA VAL A 224 -2.47 -13.81 12.46
C VAL A 224 -1.46 -12.85 11.85
N ASP A 225 -0.75 -13.32 10.83
CA ASP A 225 -0.01 -12.45 9.91
C ASP A 225 -0.98 -11.63 9.05
N ILE A 226 -0.93 -10.30 9.17
CA ILE A 226 -1.72 -9.39 8.33
C ILE A 226 -0.84 -8.80 7.25
N LEU A 227 -0.70 -9.54 6.14
CA LEU A 227 -0.09 -9.04 4.91
C LEU A 227 -1.03 -8.01 4.27
N TYR A 228 -0.59 -6.76 4.11
CA TYR A 228 -1.50 -5.69 3.71
C TYR A 228 -0.87 -4.67 2.76
N ASN A 229 -1.43 -4.57 1.55
CA ASN A 229 -1.11 -3.51 0.60
C ASN A 229 -2.22 -2.48 0.53
N THR A 230 -1.82 -1.22 0.36
CA THR A 230 -2.78 -0.15 0.20
C THR A 230 -2.35 0.86 -0.86
N MET A 231 -3.34 1.54 -1.42
CA MET A 231 -3.14 2.76 -2.18
C MET A 231 -4.11 3.83 -1.69
N PHE A 232 -3.57 4.98 -1.28
CA PHE A 232 -4.35 6.11 -0.80
C PHE A 232 -4.11 7.35 -1.66
N CYS A 233 -5.18 7.99 -2.09
CA CYS A 233 -5.10 9.32 -2.67
C CYS A 233 -5.44 10.38 -1.61
N THR A 234 -4.66 11.44 -1.57
CA THR A 234 -4.73 12.44 -0.49
C THR A 234 -4.49 13.87 -1.01
N THR A 235 -4.81 14.85 -0.18
CA THR A 235 -4.32 16.22 -0.29
C THR A 235 -3.11 16.41 0.63
N PRO A 236 -2.29 17.46 0.43
CA PRO A 236 -1.16 17.74 1.31
C PRO A 236 -1.56 17.83 2.80
N SER A 237 -2.63 18.57 3.11
CA SER A 237 -3.14 18.69 4.49
C SER A 237 -3.51 17.33 5.11
N ALA A 238 -4.25 16.49 4.39
CA ALA A 238 -4.63 15.17 4.88
C ALA A 238 -3.43 14.20 4.94
N LEU A 239 -2.40 14.41 4.12
CA LEU A 239 -1.16 13.66 4.21
C LEU A 239 -0.42 13.98 5.51
N ASP A 240 -0.30 15.27 5.86
CA ASP A 240 0.37 15.71 7.09
C ASP A 240 -0.32 15.17 8.34
N GLU A 241 -1.65 15.12 8.35
CA GLU A 241 -2.42 14.50 9.44
C GLU A 241 -2.21 12.97 9.50
N TYR A 242 -2.12 12.32 8.34
CA TYR A 242 -1.94 10.88 8.25
C TYR A 242 -0.53 10.45 8.66
N MET A 243 0.49 11.11 8.10
CA MET A 243 1.92 10.88 8.34
C MET A 243 2.43 11.76 9.49
N ASP A 244 1.71 11.73 10.61
CA ASP A 244 2.14 12.39 11.84
C ASP A 244 3.48 11.85 12.35
N ARG A 245 4.09 12.57 13.30
CA ARG A 245 5.36 12.19 13.93
C ARG A 245 5.38 10.72 14.39
N LYS A 246 4.27 10.22 14.93
CA LYS A 246 4.13 8.83 15.39
C LYS A 246 4.13 7.81 14.24
N ALA A 247 3.62 8.17 13.06
CA ALA A 247 3.71 7.33 11.87
C ALA A 247 5.14 7.28 11.34
N ILE A 248 5.81 8.43 11.28
CA ILE A 248 7.18 8.58 10.79
C ILE A 248 8.15 7.81 11.69
N GLU A 249 8.19 8.15 12.98
CA GLU A 249 9.08 7.48 13.95
C GLU A 249 8.63 6.04 14.26
N GLY A 250 7.36 5.72 14.02
CA GLY A 250 6.80 4.40 14.28
C GLY A 250 7.09 3.35 13.20
N GLY A 251 7.78 3.71 12.12
CA GLY A 251 8.16 2.79 11.06
C GLY A 251 7.13 2.63 9.92
N ASN A 252 6.03 3.39 9.90
CA ASN A 252 5.08 3.34 8.75
C ASN A 252 5.76 3.74 7.44
N ILE A 253 6.76 4.62 7.52
CA ILE A 253 7.51 5.11 6.35
C ILE A 253 8.27 4.00 5.61
N THR A 254 8.63 2.92 6.29
CA THR A 254 9.55 1.88 5.77
C THR A 254 9.03 1.14 4.53
N ARG A 255 7.71 1.07 4.35
CA ARG A 255 7.04 0.44 3.19
C ARG A 255 6.12 1.40 2.46
N THR A 256 6.27 2.70 2.71
CA THR A 256 5.42 3.74 2.14
C THR A 256 6.15 4.49 1.03
N ILE A 257 5.56 4.48 -0.16
CA ILE A 257 5.99 5.32 -1.28
C ILE A 257 4.99 6.47 -1.39
N VAL A 258 5.46 7.68 -1.10
CA VAL A 258 4.69 8.91 -1.30
C VAL A 258 5.11 9.52 -2.64
N TYR A 259 4.13 9.84 -3.49
CA TYR A 259 4.35 10.58 -4.71
C TYR A 259 3.45 11.81 -4.74
N ASP A 260 4.07 12.98 -4.76
CA ASP A 260 3.38 14.25 -4.95
C ASP A 260 3.30 14.58 -6.44
N LEU A 261 2.08 14.73 -6.96
CA LEU A 261 1.85 15.19 -8.32
C LEU A 261 2.23 16.67 -8.53
N GLY A 262 2.47 17.41 -7.44
CA GLY A 262 2.68 18.85 -7.45
C GLY A 262 1.41 19.62 -7.80
N SER A 263 1.52 20.95 -7.78
CA SER A 263 0.42 21.81 -8.23
C SER A 263 0.25 21.70 -9.73
N GLN A 264 -0.99 21.51 -10.16
CA GLN A 264 -1.41 21.53 -11.57
C GLN A 264 -2.10 22.86 -11.91
N LEU A 265 -1.90 23.91 -11.09
CA LEU A 265 -2.56 25.19 -11.24
C LEU A 265 -2.15 25.85 -12.56
N GLY A 266 -3.14 26.07 -13.44
CA GLY A 266 -2.92 26.67 -14.76
C GLY A 266 -2.56 25.68 -15.87
N ASP A 267 -2.39 24.39 -15.57
CA ASP A 267 -2.20 23.34 -16.57
C ASP A 267 -3.53 22.93 -17.22
N GLU A 268 -3.49 22.51 -18.49
CA GLU A 268 -4.64 21.84 -19.11
C GLU A 268 -4.94 20.51 -18.41
N ALA A 269 -6.23 20.16 -18.31
CA ALA A 269 -6.64 18.92 -17.69
C ALA A 269 -5.98 17.70 -18.38
N PRO A 270 -5.31 16.82 -17.64
CA PRO A 270 -4.57 15.71 -18.22
C PRO A 270 -5.51 14.73 -18.94
N VAL A 271 -5.24 14.45 -20.22
CA VAL A 271 -6.03 13.51 -21.01
C VAL A 271 -5.36 12.13 -21.02
N PHE A 272 -5.90 11.21 -20.24
CA PHE A 272 -5.48 9.81 -20.25
C PHE A 272 -6.00 9.10 -21.49
N LYS A 273 -5.11 8.43 -22.24
CA LYS A 273 -5.50 7.63 -23.40
C LYS A 273 -6.22 6.36 -22.93
N ARG A 274 -7.33 6.04 -23.59
CA ARG A 274 -8.03 4.76 -23.36
C ARG A 274 -7.12 3.60 -23.76
N LEU A 275 -7.14 2.53 -22.96
CA LEU A 275 -6.48 1.27 -23.31
C LEU A 275 -7.04 0.74 -24.62
N THR A 276 -6.16 0.41 -25.56
CA THR A 276 -6.58 -0.25 -26.80
C THR A 276 -6.97 -1.70 -26.52
N PRO A 277 -7.77 -2.36 -27.39
CA PRO A 277 -8.11 -3.77 -27.22
C PRO A 277 -6.89 -4.70 -27.12
N ARG A 278 -5.78 -4.34 -27.79
CA ARG A 278 -4.52 -5.10 -27.69
C ARG A 278 -3.91 -4.97 -26.29
N GLN A 279 -3.85 -3.76 -25.76
CA GLN A 279 -3.30 -3.50 -24.42
C GLN A 279 -4.15 -4.17 -23.34
N GLN A 280 -5.47 -4.07 -23.44
CA GLN A 280 -6.38 -4.74 -22.53
C GLN A 280 -6.15 -6.26 -22.51
N ARG A 281 -5.99 -6.89 -23.68
CA ARG A 281 -5.66 -8.33 -23.75
C ARG A 281 -4.33 -8.70 -23.11
N ILE A 282 -3.32 -7.83 -23.20
CA ILE A 282 -2.00 -8.05 -22.55
C ILE A 282 -2.16 -7.98 -21.03
N ILE A 283 -2.89 -6.97 -20.56
CA ILE A 283 -3.17 -6.78 -19.13
C ILE A 283 -3.98 -7.97 -18.60
N ASP A 284 -5.11 -8.28 -19.22
CA ASP A 284 -6.00 -9.37 -18.80
C ASP A 284 -5.25 -10.70 -18.71
N ARG A 285 -4.47 -11.05 -19.74
CA ARG A 285 -3.67 -12.28 -19.74
C ARG A 285 -2.66 -12.31 -18.61
N THR A 286 -2.03 -11.17 -18.31
CA THR A 286 -1.02 -11.09 -17.25
C THR A 286 -1.67 -11.23 -15.88
N ILE A 287 -2.77 -10.52 -15.63
CA ILE A 287 -3.53 -10.60 -14.38
C ILE A 287 -4.12 -12.00 -14.18
N GLU A 288 -4.65 -12.64 -15.24
CA GLU A 288 -5.13 -14.02 -15.18
C GLU A 288 -4.03 -14.99 -14.78
N ARG A 289 -2.81 -14.80 -15.31
CA ARG A 289 -1.66 -15.61 -14.90
C ARG A 289 -1.28 -15.39 -13.44
N MET A 290 -1.26 -14.14 -12.96
CA MET A 290 -0.99 -13.84 -11.55
C MET A 290 -2.05 -14.45 -10.62
N MET A 291 -3.33 -14.40 -11.03
CA MET A 291 -4.41 -15.05 -10.30
C MET A 291 -4.29 -16.57 -10.31
N ALA A 292 -3.92 -17.19 -11.45
CA ALA A 292 -3.69 -18.64 -11.54
C ALA A 292 -2.46 -19.10 -10.75
N ASP A 293 -1.49 -18.21 -10.55
CA ASP A 293 -0.33 -18.42 -9.67
C ASP A 293 -0.70 -18.33 -8.18
N THR A 294 -1.92 -17.87 -7.85
CA THR A 294 -2.43 -17.76 -6.49
C THR A 294 -3.52 -18.79 -6.19
N TYR A 295 -4.54 -18.90 -7.05
CA TYR A 295 -5.72 -19.72 -6.83
C TYR A 295 -5.71 -20.95 -7.72
N SER A 296 -5.94 -22.13 -7.14
CA SER A 296 -6.10 -23.36 -7.93
C SER A 296 -7.49 -23.42 -8.57
N PRO A 297 -7.64 -24.11 -9.72
CA PRO A 297 -8.95 -24.34 -10.35
C PRO A 297 -9.98 -25.00 -9.41
N GLU A 298 -9.52 -25.77 -8.43
CA GLU A 298 -10.34 -26.48 -7.45
C GLU A 298 -10.75 -25.60 -6.25
N GLY A 299 -10.36 -24.31 -6.27
CA GLY A 299 -10.67 -23.36 -5.20
C GLY A 299 -9.66 -23.35 -4.04
N GLY A 300 -8.49 -23.96 -4.21
CA GLY A 300 -7.38 -23.90 -3.26
C GLY A 300 -6.41 -22.75 -3.51
N ILE A 301 -5.29 -22.76 -2.79
CA ILE A 301 -4.17 -21.82 -2.96
C ILE A 301 -2.95 -22.57 -3.51
N GLN A 302 -2.25 -21.96 -4.47
CA GLN A 302 -1.01 -22.50 -5.03
C GLN A 302 0.17 -22.39 -4.03
N PRO A 303 1.20 -23.24 -4.15
CA PRO A 303 2.41 -23.14 -3.34
C PRO A 303 3.09 -21.76 -3.44
N GLU A 304 3.85 -21.40 -2.40
CA GLU A 304 4.69 -20.20 -2.43
C GLU A 304 5.81 -20.35 -3.47
N LYS A 305 6.20 -19.22 -4.07
CA LYS A 305 7.26 -19.13 -5.06
C LYS A 305 8.38 -18.27 -4.52
N TRP A 306 9.56 -18.86 -4.40
CA TRP A 306 10.75 -18.18 -3.93
C TRP A 306 11.46 -17.50 -5.09
N ILE A 307 11.77 -16.21 -4.91
CA ILE A 307 12.57 -15.43 -5.85
C ILE A 307 13.93 -15.17 -5.22
N ASP A 308 14.97 -15.55 -5.93
CA ASP A 308 16.32 -15.15 -5.60
C ASP A 308 16.53 -13.67 -5.98
N MET A 309 16.72 -12.84 -4.97
CA MET A 309 16.94 -11.41 -5.10
C MET A 309 18.41 -11.00 -4.97
N SER A 310 19.35 -11.97 -4.94
CA SER A 310 20.78 -11.68 -4.73
C SER A 310 21.38 -10.72 -5.75
N TRP A 311 20.75 -10.59 -6.92
CA TRP A 311 21.11 -9.64 -7.97
C TRP A 311 20.91 -8.16 -7.57
N LEU A 312 20.12 -7.88 -6.52
CA LEU A 312 19.94 -6.55 -5.94
C LEU A 312 20.90 -6.26 -4.77
N ASP A 313 21.51 -7.29 -4.19
CA ASP A 313 22.21 -7.18 -2.90
C ASP A 313 23.31 -6.12 -2.91
N GLU A 314 24.12 -6.10 -3.98
CA GLU A 314 25.22 -5.16 -4.12
C GLU A 314 24.73 -3.72 -4.20
N GLU A 315 23.73 -3.46 -5.05
CA GLU A 315 23.13 -2.12 -5.21
C GLU A 315 22.46 -1.65 -3.91
N VAL A 316 21.75 -2.54 -3.22
CA VAL A 316 21.12 -2.24 -1.92
C VAL A 316 22.19 -1.89 -0.88
N ARG A 317 23.28 -2.65 -0.81
CA ARG A 317 24.40 -2.38 0.13
C ARG A 317 25.08 -1.06 -0.18
N GLN A 318 25.34 -0.76 -1.46
CA GLN A 318 25.93 0.50 -1.88
C GLN A 318 25.03 1.69 -1.54
N TRP A 319 23.73 1.58 -1.79
CA TRP A 319 22.77 2.62 -1.45
C TRP A 319 22.69 2.85 0.06
N CYS A 320 22.59 1.79 0.86
CA CYS A 320 22.60 1.89 2.33
C CYS A 320 23.89 2.53 2.85
N ALA A 321 25.06 2.15 2.31
CA ALA A 321 26.33 2.75 2.69
C ALA A 321 26.39 4.25 2.37
N ALA A 322 25.88 4.65 1.20
CA ALA A 322 25.79 6.06 0.80
C ALA A 322 24.86 6.85 1.73
N LYS A 323 23.70 6.30 2.09
CA LYS A 323 22.75 6.94 3.01
C LYS A 323 23.25 7.02 4.45
N ASN A 324 23.97 6.01 4.92
CA ASN A 324 24.63 6.07 6.23
C ASN A 324 25.67 7.19 6.27
N LEU A 325 26.45 7.36 5.21
CA LEU A 325 27.42 8.46 5.11
C LEU A 325 26.73 9.83 5.10
N GLU A 326 25.60 9.95 4.41
CA GLU A 326 24.78 11.16 4.40
C GLU A 326 24.24 11.48 5.80
N ALA A 327 23.66 10.50 6.49
CA ALA A 327 23.13 10.66 7.85
C ALA A 327 24.20 11.10 8.86
N VAL A 328 25.39 10.50 8.79
CA VAL A 328 26.54 10.87 9.64
C VAL A 328 26.98 12.31 9.37
N LYS A 329 27.01 12.75 8.10
CA LYS A 329 27.40 14.11 7.73
C LYS A 329 26.38 15.16 8.17
N THR A 330 25.10 14.85 8.09
CA THR A 330 24.02 15.78 8.47
C THR A 330 23.73 15.77 9.98
N GLY A 331 24.29 14.82 10.72
CA GLY A 331 23.95 14.60 12.13
C GLY A 331 22.50 14.11 12.31
N SER A 332 21.85 13.63 11.23
CA SER A 332 20.49 13.13 11.29
C SER A 332 20.47 11.80 12.04
N THR A 333 19.84 11.79 13.21
CA THR A 333 19.53 10.57 13.98
C THR A 333 18.09 10.08 13.75
N ALA A 334 17.40 10.64 12.76
CA ALA A 334 16.02 10.36 12.42
C ALA A 334 15.91 9.39 11.24
#